data_AF-A0A9N9X2Y7-F1
#
_entry.id   AF-A0A9N9X2Y7-F1
#
_cell.length_a   1.000
_cell.length_b   1.000
_cell.length_c   1.000
_cell.angle_alpha   90.00
_cell.angle_beta   90.00
_cell.angle_gamma   90.00
#
_symmetry.space_group_name_H-M   'P 1'
#
loop_
_entity.id
_entity.type
_entity.pdbx_description
1 polymer ?
#
loop_
_entity_poly.entity_id
_entity_poly.type
_entity_poly.pdbx_seq_one_letter_code
_entity_poly.pdbx_strand_id
1 'polypeptide(L)'
;MKISAATNNDSASRRDASKGQCVWYGECNLTPVSNTKQNCPYNGPPKPLNGTGIEILKRRCPDIDPASTCCDSDQLHTLEKNLELPDTMLGRCPSCMANFLRHICHMTCSPNQAEFMKVNSTTVNPKTNKTYISELDVYISNEYITGTFNSCIQVSVPSTGRKALDLMCGDWGASRCTPLRCKAKELSEAQLKSIAGTDHEVNKLRRGIITSNRGNFGPNNARLSDNTKEECKYCGYRHQSDPQQCPARGATCKFCGKTGHFARANTPACNCVDCEDSCPAPPPQPPPPQPFKLAGYDGYAFLMVVVFVVGSVMFLVMVTACSRRTDDLGVKMHNYERELFQTEPENRAEDCQEFVITTVQYKIFNRKIVTDPVELWASPTSRSRVEKEYFDSHFEPFYRTEMVIIRAVNLSYIHHNTSDGIITFGPAFNDTFLKSVRELQEKIKAVGEGTPYSFDKICFAPLRKEDQSDTSVEECVVQSIWGYYQDDVDNFDETGFDPLHYPTNYLDKFIKCARSSQLIFVFVCGAVCGAYPIIIAYWSVNTVNSHSQNDMAADKKQCS
;
A
#
# COMPACT_ATOMS: atom_id res chain seq x y z
N MET A 1 -18.53 26.73 5.40
CA MET A 1 -19.19 26.40 4.12
C MET A 1 -20.09 25.20 4.39
N LYS A 2 -21.41 25.38 4.28
CA LYS A 2 -22.36 24.27 4.42
C LYS A 2 -22.62 23.68 3.03
N ILE A 3 -22.79 22.38 2.95
CA ILE A 3 -23.14 21.72 1.68
C ILE A 3 -24.45 21.00 1.90
N SER A 4 -25.42 21.36 1.07
CA SER A 4 -26.72 20.70 1.03
C SER A 4 -26.80 19.92 -0.28
N ALA A 5 -27.11 18.62 -0.20
CA ALA A 5 -27.42 17.83 -1.38
C ALA A 5 -28.65 18.46 -2.05
N ALA A 6 -28.54 18.81 -3.33
CA ALA A 6 -29.67 19.37 -4.06
C ALA A 6 -30.80 18.32 -4.11
N THR A 7 -31.94 18.61 -3.52
CA THR A 7 -33.15 17.83 -3.75
C THR A 7 -33.72 18.22 -5.11
N ASN A 8 -34.40 17.29 -5.81
CA ASN A 8 -34.99 17.57 -7.13
C ASN A 8 -35.92 18.82 -7.15
N ASN A 9 -36.46 19.21 -6.00
CA ASN A 9 -37.29 20.42 -5.84
C ASN A 9 -36.47 21.72 -5.72
N ASP A 10 -35.24 21.69 -5.19
CA ASP A 10 -34.37 22.88 -5.08
C ASP A 10 -33.81 23.31 -6.44
N SER A 11 -33.58 22.35 -7.33
CA SER A 11 -33.11 22.60 -8.71
C SER A 11 -34.20 23.20 -9.62
N ALA A 12 -35.48 22.98 -9.29
CA ALA A 12 -36.62 23.53 -10.05
C ALA A 12 -36.93 24.99 -9.67
N SER A 13 -36.76 25.36 -8.40
CA SER A 13 -36.96 26.73 -7.89
C SER A 13 -35.89 27.75 -8.35
N ARG A 14 -34.72 27.28 -8.79
CA ARG A 14 -33.57 28.13 -9.13
C ARG A 14 -33.34 28.41 -10.61
N ARG A 15 -34.28 28.00 -11.46
CA ARG A 15 -34.28 28.41 -12.88
C ARG A 15 -34.48 29.92 -13.08
N ASP A 16 -34.71 30.66 -11.99
CA ASP A 16 -34.88 32.12 -11.95
C ASP A 16 -33.61 32.87 -11.47
N ALA A 17 -32.52 32.16 -11.14
CA ALA A 17 -31.22 32.80 -11.01
C ALA A 17 -30.77 33.26 -12.40
N SER A 18 -30.62 34.56 -12.62
CA SER A 18 -30.28 35.11 -13.93
C SER A 18 -28.97 34.50 -14.42
N LYS A 19 -29.00 33.89 -15.61
CA LYS A 19 -27.83 33.32 -16.29
C LYS A 19 -26.70 34.36 -16.34
N GLY A 20 -25.47 33.95 -16.01
CA GLY A 20 -24.32 34.85 -16.02
C GLY A 20 -24.25 35.79 -14.81
N GLN A 21 -24.42 35.27 -13.59
CA GLN A 21 -24.16 36.01 -12.34
C GLN A 21 -23.08 35.32 -11.50
N CYS A 22 -22.20 36.15 -10.94
CA CYS A 22 -21.19 35.77 -9.97
C CYS A 22 -21.76 35.78 -8.55
N VAL A 23 -21.06 35.10 -7.64
CA VAL A 23 -21.35 35.11 -6.19
C VAL A 23 -20.26 35.85 -5.42
N TRP A 24 -19.03 35.84 -5.94
CA TRP A 24 -17.90 36.58 -5.41
C TRP A 24 -17.01 37.15 -6.51
N TYR A 25 -16.14 38.08 -6.13
CA TYR A 25 -15.07 38.59 -6.99
C TYR A 25 -13.98 39.26 -6.13
N GLY A 26 -12.75 38.77 -6.21
CA GLY A 26 -11.60 39.25 -5.44
C GLY A 26 -11.55 38.77 -3.99
N GLU A 27 -10.44 39.11 -3.32
CA GLU A 27 -10.09 38.66 -1.95
C GLU A 27 -10.10 39.83 -0.97
N CYS A 28 -10.91 39.76 0.10
CA CYS A 28 -11.22 40.89 0.99
C CYS A 28 -10.74 40.73 2.44
N ASN A 29 -10.48 39.51 2.87
CA ASN A 29 -10.06 39.23 4.24
C ASN A 29 -8.94 38.20 4.27
N LEU A 30 -8.15 38.25 5.34
CA LEU A 30 -7.10 37.31 5.65
C LEU A 30 -7.38 36.72 7.04
N THR A 31 -7.45 35.40 7.14
CA THR A 31 -7.64 34.75 8.44
C THR A 31 -6.37 34.87 9.28
N PRO A 32 -6.45 35.33 10.54
CA PRO A 32 -5.27 35.53 11.38
C PRO A 32 -4.50 34.23 11.70
N VAL A 33 -5.21 33.10 11.72
CA VAL A 33 -4.68 31.81 12.20
C VAL A 33 -4.03 31.00 11.08
N SER A 34 -4.64 30.97 9.89
CA SER A 34 -4.16 30.15 8.77
C SER A 34 -3.60 30.95 7.59
N ASN A 35 -3.59 32.29 7.68
CA ASN A 35 -3.14 33.16 6.60
C ASN A 35 -3.87 32.87 5.27
N THR A 36 -5.12 32.39 5.35
CA THR A 36 -5.96 32.06 4.19
C THR A 36 -6.80 33.26 3.81
N LYS A 37 -6.91 33.51 2.52
CA LYS A 37 -7.69 34.63 2.00
C LYS A 37 -9.15 34.24 1.82
N GLN A 38 -10.06 35.15 2.13
CA GLN A 38 -11.51 34.96 1.93
C GLN A 38 -12.05 35.93 0.89
N ASN A 39 -12.99 35.43 0.08
CA ASN A 39 -13.54 36.14 -1.05
C ASN A 39 -14.50 37.27 -0.66
N CYS A 40 -14.54 38.33 -1.48
CA CYS A 40 -15.48 39.43 -1.37
C CYS A 40 -16.85 39.03 -1.97
N PRO A 41 -17.99 39.37 -1.34
CA PRO A 41 -19.30 39.16 -1.96
C PRO A 41 -19.47 40.04 -3.21
N TYR A 42 -19.95 39.45 -4.30
CA TYR A 42 -20.19 40.15 -5.56
C TYR A 42 -21.30 39.45 -6.36
N ASN A 43 -22.42 40.15 -6.56
CA ASN A 43 -23.61 39.62 -7.26
C ASN A 43 -23.76 40.16 -8.69
N GLY A 44 -22.68 40.68 -9.28
CA GLY A 44 -22.72 41.28 -10.62
C GLY A 44 -22.41 40.28 -11.75
N PRO A 45 -22.37 40.75 -13.00
CA PRO A 45 -22.03 39.92 -14.16
C PRO A 45 -20.54 39.53 -14.15
N PRO A 46 -20.18 38.42 -14.83
CA PRO A 46 -18.79 38.05 -15.09
C PRO A 46 -17.99 39.19 -15.72
N LYS A 47 -16.71 39.26 -15.38
CA LYS A 47 -15.78 40.28 -15.89
C LYS A 47 -14.72 39.62 -16.79
N PRO A 48 -14.19 40.34 -17.78
CA PRO A 48 -13.02 39.87 -18.52
C PRO A 48 -11.80 39.84 -17.59
N LEU A 49 -11.06 38.74 -17.65
CA LEU A 49 -9.83 38.58 -16.88
C LEU A 49 -8.68 39.35 -17.55
N ASN A 50 -8.03 40.22 -16.79
CA ASN A 50 -6.89 41.02 -17.25
C ASN A 50 -5.61 40.63 -16.47
N GLY A 51 -4.47 40.57 -17.16
CA GLY A 51 -3.15 40.40 -16.54
C GLY A 51 -2.60 38.96 -16.55
N THR A 52 -1.69 38.67 -15.61
CA THR A 52 -0.94 37.40 -15.53
C THR A 52 -1.81 36.18 -15.22
N GLY A 53 -3.03 36.38 -14.70
CA GLY A 53 -3.97 35.29 -14.40
C GLY A 53 -4.46 34.53 -15.65
N ILE A 54 -4.40 35.11 -16.85
CA ILE A 54 -4.87 34.44 -18.08
C ILE A 54 -4.09 33.16 -18.37
N GLU A 55 -2.77 33.17 -18.13
CA GLU A 55 -1.91 32.00 -18.33
C GLU A 55 -2.23 30.89 -17.35
N ILE A 56 -2.48 31.25 -16.08
CA ILE A 56 -2.89 30.30 -15.02
C ILE A 56 -4.25 29.71 -15.36
N LEU A 57 -5.22 30.53 -15.75
CA LEU A 57 -6.57 30.09 -16.12
C LEU A 57 -6.52 29.11 -17.30
N LYS A 58 -5.79 29.42 -18.38
CA LYS A 58 -5.67 28.53 -19.54
C LYS A 58 -4.98 27.21 -19.21
N ARG A 59 -3.99 27.22 -18.34
CA ARG A 59 -3.24 26.03 -17.93
C ARG A 59 -4.02 25.14 -16.97
N ARG A 60 -4.70 25.72 -15.98
CA ARG A 60 -5.36 24.99 -14.90
C ARG A 60 -6.86 24.74 -15.13
N CYS A 61 -7.55 25.66 -15.80
CA CYS A 61 -9.00 25.65 -16.01
C CYS A 61 -9.35 25.88 -17.50
N PRO A 62 -8.96 24.99 -18.41
CA PRO A 62 -9.10 25.20 -19.86
C PRO A 62 -10.55 25.27 -20.36
N ASP A 63 -11.53 24.91 -19.52
CA ASP A 63 -12.96 24.95 -19.81
C ASP A 63 -13.64 26.28 -19.45
N ILE A 64 -12.90 27.24 -18.89
CA ILE A 64 -13.39 28.58 -18.53
C ILE A 64 -12.86 29.61 -19.53
N ASP A 65 -13.76 30.40 -20.12
CA ASP A 65 -13.40 31.48 -21.05
C ASP A 65 -12.82 32.69 -20.30
N PRO A 66 -11.57 33.13 -20.60
CA PRO A 66 -10.97 34.32 -20.00
C PRO A 66 -11.78 35.61 -20.22
N ALA A 67 -12.62 35.68 -21.26
CA ALA A 67 -13.42 36.86 -21.54
C ALA A 67 -14.59 37.06 -20.55
N SER A 68 -14.97 36.02 -19.81
CA SER A 68 -16.13 36.03 -18.92
C SER A 68 -15.89 35.13 -17.71
N THR A 69 -15.30 35.67 -16.64
CA THR A 69 -14.99 34.95 -15.40
C THR A 69 -15.51 35.65 -14.16
N CYS A 70 -15.70 34.89 -13.08
CA CYS A 70 -16.05 35.41 -11.75
C CYS A 70 -14.84 35.44 -10.80
N CYS A 71 -13.63 35.53 -11.34
CA CYS A 71 -12.41 35.59 -10.53
C CYS A 71 -11.38 36.57 -11.11
N ASP A 72 -10.53 37.12 -10.24
CA ASP A 72 -9.41 37.97 -10.63
C ASP A 72 -8.06 37.23 -10.64
N SER A 73 -6.99 37.94 -11.05
CA SER A 73 -5.65 37.37 -11.12
C SER A 73 -5.12 36.97 -9.74
N ASP A 74 -5.44 37.69 -8.67
CA ASP A 74 -4.98 37.38 -7.32
C ASP A 74 -5.60 36.08 -6.79
N GLN A 75 -6.90 35.87 -7.05
CA GLN A 75 -7.58 34.61 -6.75
C GLN A 75 -6.98 33.43 -7.50
N LEU A 76 -6.53 33.63 -8.74
CA LEU A 76 -5.88 32.59 -9.54
C LEU A 76 -4.48 32.25 -9.03
N HIS A 77 -3.70 33.23 -8.57
CA HIS A 77 -2.41 32.99 -7.91
C HIS A 77 -2.59 32.24 -6.58
N THR A 78 -3.59 32.65 -5.78
CA THR A 78 -3.94 31.94 -4.53
C THR A 78 -4.41 30.51 -4.83
N LEU A 79 -5.21 30.32 -5.88
CA LEU A 79 -5.66 29.00 -6.33
C LEU A 79 -4.48 28.11 -6.73
N GLU A 80 -3.54 28.60 -7.53
CA GLU A 80 -2.37 27.84 -7.94
C GLU A 80 -1.55 27.36 -6.74
N LYS A 81 -1.30 28.23 -5.76
CA LYS A 81 -0.59 27.86 -4.54
C LYS A 81 -1.30 26.77 -3.74
N ASN A 82 -2.64 26.84 -3.66
CA ASN A 82 -3.43 25.84 -2.94
C ASN A 82 -3.47 24.48 -3.67
N LEU A 83 -3.15 24.44 -4.97
CA LEU A 83 -3.13 23.22 -5.78
C LEU A 83 -1.78 22.49 -5.75
N GLU A 84 -0.71 23.09 -5.22
CA GLU A 84 0.62 22.45 -5.14
C GLU A 84 0.60 21.11 -4.41
N LEU A 85 -0.09 21.05 -3.25
CA LEU A 85 -0.18 19.81 -2.48
C LEU A 85 -1.01 18.73 -3.21
N PRO A 86 -2.25 19.01 -3.69
CA PRO A 86 -2.98 18.08 -4.55
C PRO A 86 -2.21 17.64 -5.80
N ASP A 87 -1.41 18.51 -6.42
CA ASP A 87 -0.58 18.18 -7.58
C ASP A 87 0.40 17.04 -7.27
N THR A 88 1.07 17.09 -6.11
CA THR A 88 1.99 16.02 -5.69
C THR A 88 1.31 14.67 -5.48
N MET A 89 0.02 14.66 -5.15
CA MET A 89 -0.73 13.45 -4.81
C MET A 89 -1.51 12.88 -5.99
N LEU A 90 -2.29 13.74 -6.67
CA LEU A 90 -3.23 13.34 -7.72
C LEU A 90 -2.63 13.45 -9.13
N GLY A 91 -1.47 14.10 -9.29
CA GLY A 91 -0.84 14.33 -10.59
C GLY A 91 -0.46 13.05 -11.36
N ARG A 92 -0.36 11.90 -10.68
CA ARG A 92 -0.09 10.59 -11.31
C ARG A 92 -1.24 10.08 -12.19
N CYS A 93 -2.46 10.51 -11.92
CA CYS A 93 -3.63 10.20 -12.74
C CYS A 93 -4.24 11.51 -13.27
N PRO A 94 -3.87 11.92 -14.51
CA PRO A 94 -4.34 13.17 -15.10
C PRO A 94 -5.86 13.29 -15.19
N SER A 95 -6.58 12.17 -15.32
CA SER A 95 -8.04 12.16 -15.37
C SER A 95 -8.67 12.50 -14.02
N CYS A 96 -8.14 11.94 -12.92
CA CYS A 96 -8.53 12.30 -11.56
C CYS A 96 -8.26 13.78 -11.31
N MET A 97 -7.04 14.23 -11.59
CA MET A 97 -6.64 15.61 -11.38
C MET A 97 -7.51 16.58 -12.18
N ALA A 98 -7.82 16.28 -13.45
CA ALA A 98 -8.69 17.12 -14.26
C ALA A 98 -10.11 17.24 -13.68
N ASN A 99 -10.68 16.16 -13.15
CA ASN A 99 -11.99 16.18 -12.50
C ASN A 99 -11.97 16.97 -11.18
N PHE A 100 -10.91 16.81 -10.39
CA PHE A 100 -10.68 17.57 -9.16
C PHE A 100 -10.54 19.07 -9.46
N LEU A 101 -9.67 19.44 -10.40
CA LEU A 101 -9.46 20.83 -10.83
C LEU A 101 -10.74 21.43 -11.40
N ARG A 102 -11.48 20.70 -12.23
CA ARG A 102 -12.76 21.16 -12.76
C ARG A 102 -13.71 21.58 -11.65
N HIS A 103 -13.78 20.79 -10.56
CA HIS A 103 -14.61 21.14 -9.42
C HIS A 103 -14.19 22.48 -8.78
N ILE A 104 -12.90 22.66 -8.51
CA ILE A 104 -12.37 23.88 -7.89
C ILE A 104 -12.47 25.09 -8.83
N CYS A 105 -12.11 24.94 -10.10
CA CYS A 105 -12.19 25.97 -11.13
C CYS A 105 -13.62 26.50 -11.28
N HIS A 106 -14.62 25.61 -11.36
CA HIS A 106 -16.02 26.05 -11.48
C HIS A 106 -16.49 26.78 -10.21
N MET A 107 -16.17 26.30 -9.01
CA MET A 107 -16.51 27.02 -7.78
C MET A 107 -15.86 28.41 -7.74
N THR A 108 -14.62 28.55 -8.20
CA THR A 108 -13.86 29.81 -8.07
C THR A 108 -14.14 30.82 -9.19
N CYS A 109 -14.24 30.38 -10.44
CA CYS A 109 -14.18 31.26 -11.61
C CYS A 109 -15.35 31.13 -12.60
N SER A 110 -16.28 30.17 -12.41
CA SER A 110 -17.38 29.93 -13.37
C SER A 110 -18.22 31.20 -13.60
N PRO A 111 -18.57 31.55 -14.85
CA PRO A 111 -19.44 32.70 -15.13
C PRO A 111 -20.88 32.52 -14.60
N ASN A 112 -21.27 31.29 -14.28
CA ASN A 112 -22.61 30.93 -13.79
C ASN A 112 -22.58 30.46 -12.33
N GLN A 113 -21.74 31.04 -11.47
CA GLN A 113 -21.64 30.64 -10.06
C GLN A 113 -22.99 30.64 -9.33
N ALA A 114 -23.83 31.65 -9.57
CA ALA A 114 -25.12 31.80 -8.89
C ALA A 114 -26.10 30.65 -9.16
N GLU A 115 -25.86 29.81 -10.17
CA GLU A 115 -26.69 28.63 -10.47
C GLU A 115 -26.52 27.52 -9.42
N PHE A 116 -25.33 27.39 -8.83
CA PHE A 116 -24.98 26.28 -7.93
C PHE A 116 -24.32 26.73 -6.61
N MET A 117 -24.24 28.03 -6.34
CA MET A 117 -23.68 28.59 -5.10
C MET A 117 -24.59 29.69 -4.55
N LYS A 118 -24.73 29.76 -3.23
CA LYS A 118 -25.53 30.79 -2.53
C LYS A 118 -24.80 31.28 -1.28
N VAL A 119 -24.64 32.59 -1.13
CA VAL A 119 -24.14 33.19 0.12
C VAL A 119 -25.20 33.07 1.20
N ASN A 120 -24.84 32.49 2.34
CA ASN A 120 -25.72 32.42 3.52
C ASN A 120 -25.45 33.60 4.47
N SER A 121 -24.17 33.89 4.73
CA SER A 121 -23.76 34.96 5.66
C SER A 121 -22.51 35.71 5.18
N THR A 122 -22.45 37.00 5.49
CA THR A 122 -21.28 37.88 5.26
C THR A 122 -20.90 38.60 6.54
N THR A 123 -19.61 38.88 6.71
CA THR A 123 -19.07 39.57 7.89
C THR A 123 -18.17 40.72 7.45
N VAL A 124 -18.06 41.79 8.25
CA VAL A 124 -17.17 42.92 7.98
C VAL A 124 -15.87 42.74 8.75
N ASN A 125 -14.73 42.87 8.07
CA ASN A 125 -13.45 42.89 8.76
C ASN A 125 -13.28 44.25 9.46
N PRO A 126 -13.12 44.30 10.80
CA PRO A 126 -12.99 45.55 11.55
C PRO A 126 -11.71 46.33 11.25
N LYS A 127 -10.66 45.69 10.72
CA LYS A 127 -9.37 46.32 10.38
C LYS A 127 -9.35 46.97 9.01
N THR A 128 -10.01 46.36 8.02
CA THR A 128 -9.99 46.81 6.62
C THR A 128 -11.30 47.45 6.17
N ASN A 129 -12.35 47.36 7.00
CA ASN A 129 -13.72 47.77 6.71
C ASN A 129 -14.30 47.13 5.43
N LYS A 130 -13.73 45.98 4.99
CA LYS A 130 -14.20 45.23 3.83
C LYS A 130 -15.11 44.09 4.26
N THR A 131 -16.20 43.89 3.52
CA THR A 131 -17.11 42.76 3.71
C THR A 131 -16.54 41.50 3.05
N TYR A 132 -16.63 40.36 3.73
CA TYR A 132 -16.19 39.06 3.22
C TYR A 132 -17.26 37.99 3.49
N ILE A 133 -17.22 36.92 2.69
CA ILE A 133 -18.16 35.79 2.81
C ILE A 133 -17.73 34.90 3.98
N SER A 134 -18.62 34.71 4.96
CA SER A 134 -18.38 33.83 6.12
C SER A 134 -19.03 32.46 5.94
N GLU A 135 -20.20 32.39 5.29
CA GLU A 135 -20.88 31.13 5.02
C GLU A 135 -21.49 31.11 3.62
N LEU A 136 -21.31 29.96 2.95
CA LEU A 136 -21.77 29.70 1.59
C LEU A 136 -22.35 28.28 1.53
N ASP A 137 -23.45 28.15 0.81
CA ASP A 137 -24.02 26.88 0.36
C ASP A 137 -23.62 26.57 -1.07
N VAL A 138 -23.17 25.33 -1.32
CA VAL A 138 -22.86 24.83 -2.67
C VAL A 138 -23.67 23.59 -2.97
N TYR A 139 -24.23 23.54 -4.17
CA TYR A 139 -25.20 22.55 -4.59
C TYR A 139 -24.61 21.69 -5.71
N ILE A 140 -24.46 20.40 -5.44
CA ILE A 140 -23.78 19.47 -6.34
C ILE A 140 -24.61 18.19 -6.43
N SER A 141 -24.68 17.63 -7.64
CA SER A 141 -25.34 16.35 -7.85
C SER A 141 -24.50 15.19 -7.30
N ASN A 142 -25.19 14.16 -6.81
CA ASN A 142 -24.52 12.97 -6.28
C ASN A 142 -23.74 12.20 -7.37
N GLU A 143 -24.23 12.23 -8.60
CA GLU A 143 -23.56 11.60 -9.74
C GLU A 143 -22.21 12.28 -10.05
N TYR A 144 -22.18 13.61 -10.04
CA TYR A 144 -20.95 14.37 -10.28
C TYR A 144 -19.90 14.11 -9.20
N ILE A 145 -20.27 14.19 -7.91
CA ILE A 145 -19.32 13.97 -6.81
C ILE A 145 -18.83 12.52 -6.74
N THR A 146 -19.71 11.55 -7.04
CA THR A 146 -19.34 10.12 -7.08
C THR A 146 -18.42 9.81 -8.25
N GLY A 147 -18.68 10.41 -9.42
CA GLY A 147 -17.80 10.27 -10.59
C GLY A 147 -16.40 10.83 -10.34
N THR A 148 -16.31 12.04 -9.77
CA THR A 148 -15.01 12.64 -9.40
C THR A 148 -14.28 11.79 -8.36
N PHE A 149 -14.97 11.36 -7.30
CA PHE A 149 -14.39 10.51 -6.26
C PHE A 149 -13.86 9.19 -6.82
N ASN A 150 -14.67 8.48 -7.62
CA ASN A 150 -14.28 7.20 -8.21
C ASN A 150 -13.10 7.33 -9.17
N SER A 151 -12.94 8.48 -9.83
CA SER A 151 -11.76 8.71 -10.69
C SER A 151 -10.45 8.78 -9.90
N CYS A 152 -10.50 9.04 -8.59
CA CYS A 152 -9.34 9.25 -7.72
C CYS A 152 -9.10 8.13 -6.70
N ILE A 153 -10.01 7.15 -6.58
CA ILE A 153 -10.05 6.20 -5.45
C ILE A 153 -8.85 5.25 -5.36
N GLN A 154 -8.17 4.99 -6.48
CA GLN A 154 -7.00 4.10 -6.56
C GLN A 154 -5.68 4.85 -6.77
N VAL A 155 -5.68 6.18 -6.81
CA VAL A 155 -4.45 6.94 -7.07
C VAL A 155 -3.44 6.70 -5.95
N SER A 156 -2.25 6.22 -6.30
CA SER A 156 -1.19 5.86 -5.37
C SER A 156 -0.23 7.03 -5.11
N VAL A 157 0.36 7.10 -3.92
CA VAL A 157 1.41 8.05 -3.55
C VAL A 157 2.68 7.26 -3.21
N PRO A 158 3.59 7.03 -4.17
CA PRO A 158 4.69 6.08 -4.02
C PRO A 158 5.63 6.37 -2.84
N SER A 159 5.88 7.64 -2.54
CA SER A 159 6.75 8.07 -1.44
C SER A 159 6.28 7.56 -0.06
N THR A 160 4.98 7.30 0.07
CA THR A 160 4.37 6.71 1.27
C THR A 160 3.84 5.29 1.03
N GLY A 161 3.84 4.86 -0.24
CA GLY A 161 3.01 3.81 -0.85
C GLY A 161 1.61 3.63 -0.23
N ARG A 162 0.95 4.74 0.06
CA ARG A 162 -0.48 4.84 0.43
C ARG A 162 -1.31 5.29 -0.77
N LYS A 163 -2.64 5.31 -0.64
CA LYS A 163 -3.51 5.98 -1.61
C LYS A 163 -3.58 7.47 -1.31
N ALA A 164 -3.80 8.29 -2.33
CA ALA A 164 -3.97 9.74 -2.16
C ALA A 164 -5.14 10.07 -1.21
N LEU A 165 -6.22 9.29 -1.28
CA LEU A 165 -7.37 9.43 -0.38
C LEU A 165 -7.05 9.08 1.09
N ASP A 166 -5.98 8.33 1.38
CA ASP A 166 -5.55 8.13 2.77
C ASP A 166 -5.08 9.44 3.42
N LEU A 167 -4.61 10.39 2.60
CA LEU A 167 -4.20 11.72 3.05
C LEU A 167 -5.37 12.71 3.00
N MET A 168 -6.17 12.66 1.92
CA MET A 168 -7.26 13.63 1.70
C MET A 168 -8.51 13.38 2.55
N CYS A 169 -8.74 12.15 3.02
CA CYS A 169 -9.91 11.81 3.82
C CYS A 169 -9.66 11.88 5.34
N GLY A 170 -8.47 12.31 5.76
CA GLY A 170 -8.12 12.43 7.18
C GLY A 170 -8.20 11.10 7.93
N ASP A 171 -8.84 11.12 9.09
CA ASP A 171 -8.89 9.97 10.02
C ASP A 171 -9.65 8.76 9.46
N TRP A 172 -10.50 8.97 8.45
CA TRP A 172 -11.23 7.89 7.81
C TRP A 172 -10.33 7.02 6.92
N GLY A 173 -9.24 7.57 6.38
CA GLY A 173 -8.40 6.94 5.36
C GLY A 173 -9.18 6.56 4.08
N ALA A 174 -8.50 5.98 3.08
CA ALA A 174 -9.10 5.61 1.81
C ALA A 174 -10.15 4.50 1.95
N SER A 175 -9.95 3.56 2.87
CA SER A 175 -10.83 2.39 3.07
C SER A 175 -12.25 2.75 3.54
N ARG A 176 -12.40 3.84 4.30
CA ARG A 176 -13.70 4.33 4.80
C ARG A 176 -14.08 5.69 4.23
N CYS A 177 -13.36 6.14 3.21
CA CYS A 177 -13.70 7.36 2.52
C CYS A 177 -14.91 7.14 1.61
N THR A 178 -15.88 8.02 1.72
CA THR A 178 -17.02 8.13 0.80
C THR A 178 -16.92 9.45 0.06
N PRO A 179 -17.62 9.63 -1.08
CA PRO A 179 -17.62 10.92 -1.78
C PRO A 179 -17.99 12.10 -0.87
N LEU A 180 -18.92 11.88 0.06
CA LEU A 180 -19.34 12.88 1.05
C LEU A 180 -18.29 13.09 2.16
N ARG A 181 -17.65 12.03 2.66
CA ARG A 181 -16.60 12.15 3.71
C ARG A 181 -15.33 12.82 3.18
N CYS A 182 -14.91 12.48 1.97
CA CYS A 182 -13.79 13.13 1.27
C CYS A 182 -14.00 14.64 1.25
N LYS A 183 -15.20 15.05 0.83
CA LYS A 183 -15.55 16.46 0.73
C LYS A 183 -15.79 17.13 2.09
N ALA A 184 -16.34 16.40 3.06
CA ALA A 184 -16.50 16.90 4.42
C ALA A 184 -15.15 17.26 5.07
N LYS A 185 -14.06 16.55 4.75
CA LYS A 185 -12.69 16.90 5.20
C LYS A 185 -12.13 18.13 4.48
N GLU A 186 -12.31 18.26 3.16
CA GLU A 186 -11.95 19.49 2.42
C GLU A 186 -12.58 20.74 3.05
N LEU A 187 -13.84 20.61 3.49
CA LEU A 187 -14.58 21.66 4.19
C LEU A 187 -14.13 21.84 5.63
N SER A 188 -13.85 20.74 6.35
CA SER A 188 -13.45 20.82 7.76
C SER A 188 -12.06 21.40 7.91
N GLU A 189 -11.11 21.20 7.00
CA GLU A 189 -9.81 21.90 7.06
C GLU A 189 -9.93 23.39 6.75
N ALA A 190 -10.86 23.78 5.86
CA ALA A 190 -11.20 25.18 5.60
C ALA A 190 -11.96 25.84 6.77
N GLN A 191 -12.70 25.07 7.57
CA GLN A 191 -13.49 25.56 8.72
C GLN A 191 -12.76 25.45 10.07
N LEU A 192 -12.04 24.37 10.35
CA LEU A 192 -11.26 24.13 11.59
C LEU A 192 -10.10 25.10 11.74
N LYS A 193 -9.50 25.54 10.64
CA LYS A 193 -8.47 26.58 10.68
C LYS A 193 -9.03 27.99 10.93
N SER A 194 -10.35 28.15 10.92
CA SER A 194 -11.06 29.42 11.19
C SER A 194 -11.82 29.46 12.53
N ILE A 195 -11.86 28.35 13.29
CA ILE A 195 -12.62 28.24 14.54
C ILE A 195 -11.70 27.70 15.63
N ALA A 196 -10.81 28.55 16.12
CA ALA A 196 -10.35 28.47 17.52
C ALA A 196 -11.29 29.37 18.33
N GLY A 197 -12.42 28.80 18.77
CA GLY A 197 -13.41 29.53 19.55
C GLY A 197 -14.77 28.85 19.57
N THR A 198 -14.97 28.06 20.63
CA THR A 198 -16.25 27.58 21.21
C THR A 198 -17.17 26.69 20.37
N ASP A 199 -17.47 25.54 20.96
CA ASP A 199 -18.50 24.57 20.58
C ASP A 199 -19.82 25.22 20.17
N HIS A 200 -20.48 24.66 19.15
CA HIS A 200 -21.85 24.15 19.26
C HIS A 200 -22.31 23.49 17.94
N GLU A 201 -22.74 22.23 18.09
CA GLU A 201 -23.70 21.44 17.31
C GLU A 201 -23.92 21.72 15.81
N VAL A 202 -23.44 20.81 14.95
CA VAL A 202 -24.11 20.54 13.66
C VAL A 202 -24.04 19.04 13.36
N ASN A 203 -25.07 18.28 13.76
CA ASN A 203 -25.39 17.00 13.11
C ASN A 203 -26.88 16.66 13.22
N LYS A 204 -27.62 16.91 12.14
CA LYS A 204 -28.87 16.18 11.85
C LYS A 204 -29.13 16.16 10.33
N LEU A 205 -28.69 15.10 9.67
CA LEU A 205 -29.16 14.75 8.32
C LEU A 205 -30.21 13.64 8.45
N ARG A 206 -31.48 13.99 8.23
CA ARG A 206 -32.61 13.05 8.15
C ARG A 206 -32.48 12.24 6.85
N ARG A 207 -32.40 10.91 6.95
CA ARG A 207 -32.54 9.99 5.80
C ARG A 207 -34.00 9.90 5.38
N GLY A 208 -34.32 10.34 4.17
CA GLY A 208 -35.58 10.04 3.49
C GLY A 208 -35.35 8.95 2.45
N ILE A 209 -35.98 7.79 2.67
CA ILE A 209 -36.02 6.66 1.74
C ILE A 209 -36.86 7.07 0.53
N ILE A 210 -36.32 7.01 -0.70
CA ILE A 210 -37.08 7.25 -1.94
C ILE A 210 -37.28 5.91 -2.64
N THR A 211 -38.54 5.48 -2.69
CA THR A 211 -39.05 4.40 -3.54
C THR A 211 -39.12 4.87 -4.99
N SER A 212 -38.66 4.04 -5.92
CA SER A 212 -38.70 4.32 -7.35
C SER A 212 -40.11 4.18 -7.90
N ASN A 213 -40.60 5.19 -8.61
CA ASN A 213 -41.64 5.00 -9.64
C ASN A 213 -41.22 5.72 -10.92
N ARG A 214 -41.09 4.94 -11.99
CA ARG A 214 -40.89 5.42 -13.37
C ARG A 214 -42.24 5.88 -13.92
N GLY A 215 -42.32 7.13 -14.37
CA GLY A 215 -43.42 7.66 -15.17
C GLY A 215 -42.89 8.20 -16.50
N ASN A 216 -43.31 7.57 -17.60
CA ASN A 216 -43.15 8.07 -18.97
C ASN A 216 -44.02 9.29 -19.21
N PHE A 217 -43.52 10.35 -19.85
CA PHE A 217 -44.35 11.26 -20.64
C PHE A 217 -43.59 11.83 -21.85
N GLY A 218 -44.25 11.75 -23.00
CA GLY A 218 -43.75 12.08 -24.34
C GLY A 218 -43.76 13.57 -24.71
N PRO A 219 -43.54 13.89 -26.00
CA PRO A 219 -42.94 15.14 -26.46
C PRO A 219 -43.97 16.19 -26.90
N ASN A 220 -43.60 17.48 -26.91
CA ASN A 220 -44.06 18.45 -27.90
C ASN A 220 -43.20 19.72 -27.96
N ASN A 221 -43.13 20.26 -29.17
CA ASN A 221 -42.13 21.19 -29.72
C ASN A 221 -42.31 22.68 -29.36
N ALA A 222 -41.21 23.43 -29.37
CA ALA A 222 -41.14 24.79 -29.92
C ALA A 222 -39.72 25.06 -30.48
N ARG A 223 -39.64 25.37 -31.78
CA ARG A 223 -38.41 25.74 -32.51
C ARG A 223 -38.13 27.23 -32.37
N LEU A 224 -36.86 27.60 -32.25
CA LEU A 224 -36.29 28.87 -32.74
C LEU A 224 -34.82 28.62 -33.10
N SER A 225 -34.47 28.92 -34.35
CA SER A 225 -33.16 28.67 -34.96
C SER A 225 -32.16 29.77 -34.63
N ASP A 226 -30.92 29.39 -34.32
CA ASP A 226 -29.74 30.14 -34.72
C ASP A 226 -28.56 29.19 -34.97
N ASN A 227 -27.78 29.48 -36.01
CA ASN A 227 -26.80 28.60 -36.66
C ASN A 227 -25.37 28.94 -36.20
N THR A 228 -25.03 28.63 -34.95
CA THR A 228 -23.64 28.62 -34.48
C THR A 228 -23.23 27.20 -34.11
N LYS A 229 -22.19 26.66 -34.77
CA LYS A 229 -21.58 25.38 -34.40
C LYS A 229 -20.86 25.54 -33.06
N GLU A 230 -21.58 25.37 -31.96
CA GLU A 230 -21.00 25.38 -30.62
C GLU A 230 -20.13 24.13 -30.39
N GLU A 231 -19.11 24.26 -29.55
CA GLU A 231 -18.32 23.13 -29.09
C GLU A 231 -19.18 22.28 -28.15
N CYS A 232 -19.39 21.01 -28.51
CA CYS A 232 -20.27 20.14 -27.74
C CYS A 232 -19.71 19.91 -26.34
N LYS A 233 -20.44 20.37 -25.31
CA LYS A 233 -20.05 20.26 -23.89
C LYS A 233 -19.77 18.84 -23.41
N TYR A 234 -20.28 17.83 -24.13
CA TYR A 234 -20.14 16.43 -23.79
C TYR A 234 -18.90 15.76 -24.43
N CYS A 235 -18.47 16.20 -25.62
CA CYS A 235 -17.37 15.54 -26.35
C CYS A 235 -16.23 16.45 -26.83
N GLY A 236 -16.36 17.78 -26.73
CA GLY A 236 -15.31 18.74 -27.08
C GLY A 236 -15.07 18.94 -28.59
N TYR A 237 -15.97 18.43 -29.45
CA TYR A 237 -15.91 18.62 -30.91
C TYR A 237 -17.00 19.61 -31.37
N ARG A 238 -16.72 20.34 -32.44
CA ARG A 238 -17.66 21.32 -33.03
C ARG A 238 -18.66 20.60 -33.95
N HIS A 239 -19.87 20.41 -33.45
CA HIS A 239 -21.01 19.92 -34.24
C HIS A 239 -22.29 20.56 -33.70
N GLN A 240 -23.39 20.47 -34.45
CA GLN A 240 -24.66 21.06 -34.04
C GLN A 240 -25.15 20.39 -32.74
N SER A 241 -25.82 21.14 -31.87
CA SER A 241 -26.27 20.77 -30.52
C SER A 241 -27.37 19.70 -30.50
N ASP A 242 -27.34 18.76 -31.42
CA ASP A 242 -28.18 17.57 -31.45
C ASP A 242 -27.47 16.43 -30.70
N PRO A 243 -28.07 15.89 -29.62
CA PRO A 243 -27.53 14.75 -28.90
C PRO A 243 -27.24 13.53 -29.79
N GLN A 244 -27.90 13.38 -30.95
CA GLN A 244 -27.64 12.28 -31.88
C GLN A 244 -26.41 12.47 -32.77
N GLN A 245 -25.92 13.71 -32.93
CA GLN A 245 -24.75 14.03 -33.75
C GLN A 245 -23.45 14.01 -32.94
N CYS A 246 -23.55 13.77 -31.63
CA CYS A 246 -22.40 13.61 -30.76
C CYS A 246 -21.67 12.32 -31.12
N PRO A 247 -20.43 12.37 -31.64
CA PRO A 247 -19.71 11.17 -32.05
C PRO A 247 -19.47 10.23 -30.86
N ALA A 248 -19.51 10.74 -29.62
CA ALA A 248 -19.35 9.95 -28.40
C ALA A 248 -20.57 9.08 -28.05
N ARG A 249 -21.75 9.39 -28.60
CA ARG A 249 -23.00 8.68 -28.27
C ARG A 249 -23.05 7.34 -28.99
N GLY A 250 -23.01 6.26 -28.22
CA GLY A 250 -22.97 4.88 -28.75
C GLY A 250 -21.57 4.42 -29.18
N ALA A 251 -20.57 5.30 -29.15
CA ALA A 251 -19.19 4.92 -29.37
C ALA A 251 -18.56 4.36 -28.09
N THR A 252 -17.73 3.34 -28.28
CA THR A 252 -16.97 2.69 -27.20
C THR A 252 -15.57 3.27 -27.19
N CYS A 253 -15.12 3.78 -26.04
CA CYS A 253 -13.76 4.28 -25.91
C CYS A 253 -12.76 3.14 -26.15
N LYS A 254 -11.81 3.33 -27.08
CA LYS A 254 -10.78 2.31 -27.40
C LYS A 254 -9.86 1.98 -26.23
N PHE A 255 -9.76 2.87 -25.25
CA PHE A 255 -8.86 2.71 -24.10
C PHE A 255 -9.52 2.00 -22.91
N CYS A 256 -10.77 2.36 -22.56
CA CYS A 256 -11.44 1.81 -21.37
C CYS A 256 -12.67 0.93 -21.67
N GLY A 257 -13.06 0.77 -22.94
CA GLY A 257 -14.15 -0.11 -23.34
C GLY A 257 -15.56 0.33 -22.92
N LYS A 258 -15.71 1.49 -22.26
CA LYS A 258 -17.02 2.03 -21.85
C LYS A 258 -17.67 2.79 -23.01
N THR A 259 -18.99 2.70 -23.11
CA THR A 259 -19.80 3.37 -24.14
C THR A 259 -20.19 4.78 -23.71
N GLY A 260 -20.37 5.70 -24.66
CA GLY A 260 -20.90 7.04 -24.40
C GLY A 260 -19.85 8.15 -24.17
N HIS A 261 -18.56 7.89 -24.39
CA HIS A 261 -17.50 8.91 -24.32
C HIS A 261 -16.24 8.54 -25.13
N PHE A 262 -15.37 9.53 -25.38
CA PHE A 262 -14.03 9.35 -25.95
C PHE A 262 -12.96 9.96 -25.05
N ALA A 263 -11.71 9.52 -25.19
CA ALA A 263 -10.56 10.22 -24.64
C ALA A 263 -10.45 11.61 -25.29
N ARG A 264 -10.31 12.68 -24.48
CA ARG A 264 -9.89 14.00 -25.00
C ARG A 264 -8.54 13.82 -25.69
N ALA A 265 -8.37 14.46 -26.85
CA ALA A 265 -7.22 14.24 -27.73
C ALA A 265 -5.83 14.52 -27.12
N ASN A 266 -5.74 15.07 -25.89
CA ASN A 266 -4.49 15.46 -25.24
C ASN A 266 -4.39 15.12 -23.74
N THR A 267 -5.25 14.25 -23.19
CA THR A 267 -5.11 13.81 -21.77
C THR A 267 -4.60 12.38 -21.73
N PRO A 268 -3.44 12.10 -21.11
CA PRO A 268 -2.96 10.74 -20.94
C PRO A 268 -3.96 9.92 -20.11
N ALA A 269 -4.18 8.67 -20.51
CA ALA A 269 -4.92 7.72 -19.68
C ALA A 269 -4.16 7.48 -18.36
N CYS A 270 -4.87 7.11 -17.30
CA CYS A 270 -4.22 6.74 -16.04
C CYS A 270 -3.61 5.34 -16.15
N ASN A 271 -2.52 5.11 -15.42
CA ASN A 271 -1.93 3.78 -15.32
C ASN A 271 -2.85 2.84 -14.53
N CYS A 272 -2.79 1.53 -14.83
CA CYS A 272 -3.55 0.48 -14.13
C CYS A 272 -3.34 0.50 -12.60
N VAL A 273 -2.14 0.88 -12.12
CA VAL A 273 -1.85 1.02 -10.67
C VAL A 273 -2.70 2.12 -10.02
N ASP A 274 -2.98 3.21 -10.74
CA ASP A 274 -3.71 4.37 -10.23
C ASP A 274 -5.20 4.33 -10.61
N CYS A 275 -5.60 3.40 -11.49
CA CYS A 275 -6.96 3.22 -11.97
C CYS A 275 -7.18 1.77 -12.45
N GLU A 276 -7.88 0.96 -11.65
CA GLU A 276 -8.14 -0.46 -11.94
C GLU A 276 -8.92 -0.68 -13.25
N ASP A 277 -9.79 0.26 -13.62
CA ASP A 277 -10.52 0.26 -14.90
C ASP A 277 -9.58 0.29 -16.13
N SER A 278 -8.30 0.64 -15.93
CA SER A 278 -7.27 0.67 -16.98
C SER A 278 -6.45 -0.62 -17.03
N CYS A 279 -6.71 -1.59 -16.17
CA CYS A 279 -5.95 -2.85 -16.10
C CYS A 279 -6.38 -3.84 -17.18
N PRO A 280 -5.42 -4.50 -17.87
CA PRO A 280 -5.75 -5.66 -18.68
C PRO A 280 -6.20 -6.81 -17.78
N ALA A 281 -7.02 -7.70 -18.32
CA ALA A 281 -7.35 -8.94 -17.62
C ALA A 281 -6.06 -9.74 -17.33
N PRO A 282 -5.88 -10.29 -16.12
CA PRO A 282 -4.68 -11.05 -15.79
C PRO A 282 -4.59 -12.30 -16.68
N PRO A 283 -3.37 -12.73 -17.05
CA PRO A 283 -3.19 -13.98 -17.75
C PRO A 283 -3.70 -15.15 -16.89
N PRO A 284 -4.18 -16.25 -17.51
CA PRO A 284 -4.57 -17.43 -16.76
C PRO A 284 -3.38 -17.94 -15.94
N GLN A 285 -3.65 -18.46 -14.74
CA GLN A 285 -2.61 -19.01 -13.87
C GLN A 285 -1.86 -20.13 -14.61
N PRO A 286 -0.52 -20.21 -14.47
CA PRO A 286 0.23 -21.31 -15.06
C PRO A 286 -0.29 -22.64 -14.49
N PRO A 287 -0.31 -23.70 -15.30
CA PRO A 287 -0.74 -25.00 -14.81
C PRO A 287 0.17 -25.46 -13.66
N PRO A 288 -0.38 -26.22 -12.69
CA PRO A 288 0.43 -26.77 -11.59
C PRO A 288 1.57 -27.64 -12.13
N PRO A 289 2.69 -27.78 -11.37
CA PRO A 289 3.80 -28.62 -11.77
C PRO A 289 3.30 -30.03 -12.08
N GLN A 290 3.69 -30.54 -13.24
CA GLN A 290 3.26 -31.87 -13.66
C GLN A 290 3.87 -32.93 -12.72
N PRO A 291 3.13 -33.99 -12.39
CA PRO A 291 3.69 -35.11 -11.64
C PRO A 291 4.86 -35.73 -12.43
N PHE A 292 5.82 -36.31 -11.72
CA PHE A 292 6.99 -36.96 -12.31
C PHE A 292 6.56 -38.09 -13.25
N LYS A 293 6.70 -37.85 -14.56
CA LYS A 293 6.35 -38.82 -15.62
C LYS A 293 7.57 -39.12 -16.48
N LEU A 294 7.81 -40.40 -16.75
CA LEU A 294 8.77 -40.88 -17.75
C LEU A 294 8.00 -41.53 -18.90
N ALA A 295 8.25 -41.08 -20.14
CA ALA A 295 7.59 -41.61 -21.35
C ALA A 295 6.04 -41.67 -21.25
N GLY A 296 5.42 -40.76 -20.49
CA GLY A 296 3.96 -40.70 -20.30
C GLY A 296 3.41 -41.56 -19.16
N TYR A 297 4.22 -42.42 -18.55
CA TYR A 297 3.86 -43.23 -17.38
C TYR A 297 4.29 -42.55 -16.08
N ASP A 298 3.69 -42.96 -14.96
CA ASP A 298 4.17 -42.57 -13.64
C ASP A 298 5.65 -42.98 -13.48
N GLY A 299 6.50 -42.00 -13.18
CA GLY A 299 7.95 -42.21 -13.18
C GLY A 299 8.41 -43.19 -12.09
N TYR A 300 7.69 -43.26 -10.96
CA TYR A 300 7.97 -44.25 -9.93
C TYR A 300 7.60 -45.65 -10.38
N ALA A 301 6.42 -45.81 -11.00
CA ALA A 301 6.00 -47.09 -11.56
C ALA A 301 6.98 -47.60 -12.63
N PHE A 302 7.44 -46.71 -13.53
CA PHE A 302 8.43 -47.06 -14.55
C PHE A 302 9.76 -47.52 -13.93
N LEU A 303 10.28 -46.78 -12.95
CA LEU A 303 11.51 -47.16 -12.24
C LEU A 303 11.38 -48.51 -11.54
N MET A 304 10.25 -48.77 -10.87
CA MET A 304 10.01 -50.04 -10.17
C MET A 304 9.95 -51.23 -11.15
N VAL A 305 9.36 -51.05 -12.34
CA VAL A 305 9.35 -52.10 -13.38
C VAL A 305 10.77 -52.39 -13.89
N VAL A 306 11.57 -51.36 -14.15
CA VAL A 306 12.96 -51.54 -14.60
C VAL A 306 13.78 -52.29 -13.55
N VAL A 307 13.69 -51.89 -12.28
CA VAL A 307 14.37 -52.56 -11.16
C VAL A 307 13.93 -54.02 -11.04
N PHE A 308 12.63 -54.30 -11.18
CA PHE A 308 12.09 -55.66 -11.12
C PHE A 308 12.58 -56.55 -12.27
N VAL A 309 12.59 -56.04 -13.51
CA VAL A 309 13.06 -56.80 -14.68
C VAL A 309 14.55 -57.09 -14.57
N VAL A 310 15.37 -56.08 -14.25
CA VAL A 310 16.82 -56.25 -14.08
C VAL A 310 17.11 -57.22 -12.93
N GLY A 311 16.43 -57.08 -11.80
CA GLY A 311 16.56 -57.99 -10.66
C GLY A 311 16.15 -59.42 -11.00
N SER A 312 15.07 -59.60 -11.75
CA SER A 312 14.59 -60.93 -12.18
C SER A 312 15.52 -61.59 -13.18
N VAL A 313 16.07 -60.84 -14.14
CA VAL A 313 17.07 -61.36 -15.08
C VAL A 313 18.34 -61.76 -14.34
N MET A 314 18.84 -60.92 -13.43
CA MET A 314 19.99 -61.25 -12.58
C MET A 314 19.74 -62.51 -11.75
N PHE A 315 18.56 -62.65 -11.16
CA PHE A 315 18.19 -63.82 -10.38
C PHE A 315 18.11 -65.09 -11.25
N LEU A 316 17.48 -65.01 -12.42
CA LEU A 316 17.38 -66.13 -13.35
C LEU A 316 18.74 -66.53 -13.92
N VAL A 317 19.61 -65.56 -14.24
CA VAL A 317 21.00 -65.83 -14.65
C VAL A 317 21.76 -66.49 -13.51
N MET A 318 21.62 -66.02 -12.27
CA MET A 318 22.25 -66.64 -11.12
C MET A 318 21.77 -68.09 -10.93
N VAL A 319 20.47 -68.34 -10.96
CA VAL A 319 19.91 -69.69 -10.81
C VAL A 319 20.34 -70.60 -11.96
N THR A 320 20.32 -70.14 -13.21
CA THR A 320 20.69 -70.96 -14.39
C THR A 320 22.19 -71.15 -14.57
N ALA A 321 23.02 -70.19 -14.15
CA ALA A 321 24.48 -70.30 -14.17
C ALA A 321 25.02 -71.08 -12.96
N CYS A 322 24.42 -70.93 -11.76
CA CYS A 322 24.83 -71.67 -10.56
C CYS A 322 24.31 -73.12 -10.56
N SER A 323 23.17 -73.41 -11.18
CA SER A 323 22.67 -74.80 -11.35
C SER A 323 23.46 -75.62 -12.37
N ARG A 324 24.33 -74.98 -13.17
CA ARG A 324 25.18 -75.66 -14.18
C ARG A 324 26.67 -75.70 -13.84
N ARG A 325 27.08 -75.24 -12.66
CA ARG A 325 28.47 -75.33 -12.25
C ARG A 325 28.69 -76.65 -11.49
N THR A 326 29.21 -77.65 -12.19
CA THR A 326 29.93 -78.77 -11.56
C THR A 326 31.21 -78.24 -10.91
N ASP A 327 31.43 -78.65 -9.67
CA ASP A 327 32.43 -78.21 -8.71
C ASP A 327 33.90 -78.42 -9.15
N ASP A 328 34.51 -77.46 -9.85
CA ASP A 328 35.99 -77.48 -9.98
C ASP A 328 36.65 -76.09 -9.86
N LEU A 329 35.99 -75.00 -10.28
CA LEU A 329 36.55 -73.64 -10.15
C LEU A 329 36.42 -73.05 -8.73
N GLY A 330 35.31 -73.35 -8.04
CA GLY A 330 35.08 -72.89 -6.67
C GLY A 330 36.02 -73.57 -5.67
N VAL A 331 36.30 -74.86 -5.88
CA VAL A 331 37.28 -75.63 -5.08
C VAL A 331 38.71 -75.14 -5.34
N LYS A 332 39.07 -74.81 -6.60
CA LYS A 332 40.38 -74.23 -6.93
C LYS A 332 40.57 -72.83 -6.35
N MET A 333 39.57 -71.95 -6.41
CA MET A 333 39.69 -70.61 -5.84
C MET A 333 39.70 -70.66 -4.30
N HIS A 334 38.91 -71.55 -3.70
CA HIS A 334 38.89 -71.75 -2.26
C HIS A 334 40.19 -72.40 -1.75
N ASN A 335 40.80 -73.31 -2.52
CA ASN A 335 42.12 -73.87 -2.21
C ASN A 335 43.24 -72.86 -2.42
N TYR A 336 43.17 -72.01 -3.45
CA TYR A 336 44.14 -70.94 -3.69
C TYR A 336 44.07 -69.85 -2.61
N GLU A 337 42.87 -69.41 -2.20
CA GLU A 337 42.71 -68.52 -1.04
C GLU A 337 43.21 -69.18 0.24
N ARG A 338 42.90 -70.46 0.46
CA ARG A 338 43.36 -71.21 1.63
C ARG A 338 44.89 -71.38 1.66
N GLU A 339 45.53 -71.59 0.50
CA GLU A 339 46.99 -71.60 0.35
C GLU A 339 47.60 -70.20 0.53
N LEU A 340 46.94 -69.15 0.04
CA LEU A 340 47.36 -67.76 0.21
C LEU A 340 47.32 -67.33 1.69
N PHE A 341 46.26 -67.68 2.43
CA PHE A 341 46.15 -67.41 3.87
C PHE A 341 47.04 -68.33 4.73
N GLN A 342 47.39 -69.54 4.27
CA GLN A 342 48.31 -70.44 4.97
C GLN A 342 49.80 -70.13 4.74
N THR A 343 50.13 -69.33 3.73
CA THR A 343 51.51 -68.91 3.42
C THR A 343 51.86 -67.52 3.95
N GLU A 344 50.92 -66.80 4.58
CA GLU A 344 51.24 -65.57 5.29
C GLU A 344 52.04 -65.87 6.58
N PRO A 345 53.23 -65.27 6.77
CA PRO A 345 53.99 -65.46 7.98
C PRO A 345 53.27 -64.81 9.18
N GLU A 346 52.96 -65.62 10.18
CA GLU A 346 52.22 -65.31 11.43
C GLU A 346 52.77 -64.10 12.22
N ASN A 347 53.98 -63.62 11.90
CA ASN A 347 54.68 -62.56 12.64
C ASN A 347 54.91 -61.26 11.84
N ARG A 348 54.32 -61.08 10.64
CA ARG A 348 54.49 -59.83 9.83
C ARG A 348 53.26 -58.91 9.82
N ALA A 349 52.09 -59.43 10.19
CA ALA A 349 50.84 -58.69 10.14
C ALA A 349 50.62 -57.79 11.37
N GLU A 350 51.05 -58.20 12.57
CA GLU A 350 50.77 -57.47 13.81
C GLU A 350 51.45 -56.08 13.86
N ASP A 351 52.72 -55.98 13.46
CA ASP A 351 53.49 -54.72 13.46
C ASP A 351 52.95 -53.68 12.47
N CYS A 352 52.49 -54.11 11.29
CA CYS A 352 51.89 -53.21 10.29
C CYS A 352 50.48 -52.78 10.67
N GLN A 353 49.72 -53.65 11.35
CA GLN A 353 48.33 -53.38 11.71
C GLN A 353 48.22 -52.31 12.80
N GLU A 354 49.11 -52.31 13.78
CA GLU A 354 49.14 -51.27 14.82
C GLU A 354 49.56 -49.91 14.25
N PHE A 355 50.55 -49.88 13.33
CA PHE A 355 50.95 -48.66 12.63
C PHE A 355 49.84 -48.08 11.74
N VAL A 356 49.10 -48.92 11.03
CA VAL A 356 47.96 -48.51 10.18
C VAL A 356 46.79 -48.00 11.03
N ILE A 357 46.46 -48.69 12.13
CA ILE A 357 45.39 -48.26 13.03
C ILE A 357 45.74 -46.93 13.67
N THR A 358 46.97 -46.76 14.15
CA THR A 358 47.41 -45.50 14.79
C THR A 358 47.46 -44.33 13.79
N THR A 359 47.91 -44.54 12.54
CA THR A 359 47.87 -43.49 11.50
C THR A 359 46.45 -43.13 11.05
N VAL A 360 45.54 -44.11 10.98
CA VAL A 360 44.12 -43.86 10.69
C VAL A 360 43.44 -43.14 11.86
N GLN A 361 43.71 -43.53 13.10
CA GLN A 361 43.19 -42.89 14.30
C GLN A 361 43.71 -41.45 14.46
N TYR A 362 44.98 -41.19 14.15
CA TYR A 362 45.55 -39.83 14.18
C TYR A 362 44.79 -38.87 13.25
N LYS A 363 44.32 -39.33 12.08
CA LYS A 363 43.47 -38.51 11.19
C LYS A 363 42.06 -38.24 11.72
N ILE A 364 41.54 -39.09 12.62
CA ILE A 364 40.23 -38.85 13.25
C ILE A 364 40.31 -37.67 14.22
N PHE A 365 41.43 -37.52 14.94
CA PHE A 365 41.63 -36.39 15.88
C PHE A 365 41.70 -35.02 15.20
N ASN A 366 42.11 -34.95 13.92
CA ASN A 366 42.22 -33.69 13.17
C ASN A 366 41.03 -33.42 12.23
N ARG A 367 39.86 -34.03 12.49
CA ARG A 367 38.68 -33.87 11.62
C ARG A 367 37.95 -32.55 11.92
N LYS A 368 37.89 -31.65 10.94
CA LYS A 368 36.98 -30.49 10.97
C LYS A 368 35.54 -30.97 10.74
N ILE A 369 34.67 -30.76 11.72
CA ILE A 369 33.24 -31.06 11.60
C ILE A 369 32.54 -29.81 11.08
N VAL A 370 31.95 -29.90 9.89
CA VAL A 370 31.10 -28.85 9.33
C VAL A 370 29.72 -28.95 9.96
N THR A 371 29.32 -27.93 10.71
CA THR A 371 28.02 -27.86 11.39
C THR A 371 27.05 -26.86 10.75
N ASP A 372 27.55 -26.01 9.85
CA ASP A 372 26.72 -25.03 9.15
C ASP A 372 25.77 -25.75 8.18
N PRO A 373 24.44 -25.63 8.36
CA PRO A 373 23.47 -26.29 7.50
C PRO A 373 23.59 -25.83 6.04
N VAL A 374 24.00 -24.58 5.77
CA VAL A 374 24.12 -24.11 4.40
C VAL A 374 25.22 -24.89 3.68
N GLU A 375 26.37 -25.07 4.33
CA GLU A 375 27.48 -25.90 3.82
C GLU A 375 27.13 -27.38 3.67
N LEU A 376 26.22 -27.90 4.50
CA LEU A 376 25.77 -29.30 4.43
C LEU A 376 24.76 -29.54 3.30
N TRP A 377 23.84 -28.59 3.07
CA TRP A 377 22.67 -28.81 2.21
C TRP A 377 22.75 -28.14 0.83
N ALA A 378 23.67 -27.21 0.62
CA ALA A 378 23.83 -26.51 -0.65
C ALA A 378 25.23 -26.71 -1.23
N SER A 379 25.29 -27.36 -2.40
CA SER A 379 26.54 -27.50 -3.17
C SER A 379 27.17 -26.12 -3.46
N PRO A 380 28.51 -25.99 -3.34
CA PRO A 380 29.20 -24.70 -3.52
C PRO A 380 29.03 -24.12 -4.93
N THR A 381 28.80 -24.96 -5.95
CA THR A 381 28.60 -24.53 -7.33
C THR A 381 27.13 -24.45 -7.74
N SER A 382 26.21 -24.62 -6.80
CA SER A 382 24.78 -24.50 -7.09
C SER A 382 24.40 -23.07 -7.43
N ARG A 383 23.42 -22.88 -8.33
CA ARG A 383 22.91 -21.56 -8.70
C ARG A 383 22.50 -20.73 -7.48
N SER A 384 21.81 -21.34 -6.51
CA SER A 384 21.38 -20.69 -5.29
C SER A 384 22.56 -20.20 -4.43
N ARG A 385 23.69 -20.91 -4.44
CA ARG A 385 24.91 -20.47 -3.75
C ARG A 385 25.53 -19.24 -4.43
N VAL A 386 25.66 -19.28 -5.76
CA VAL A 386 26.21 -18.15 -6.54
C VAL A 386 25.34 -16.90 -6.39
N GLU A 387 24.01 -17.06 -6.43
CA GLU A 387 23.07 -15.95 -6.21
C GLU A 387 23.17 -15.38 -4.78
N LYS A 388 23.37 -16.24 -3.78
CA LYS A 388 23.61 -15.81 -2.40
C LYS A 388 24.93 -15.05 -2.25
N GLU A 389 26.02 -15.56 -2.82
CA GLU A 389 27.33 -14.89 -2.77
C GLU A 389 27.29 -13.53 -3.50
N TYR A 390 26.57 -13.46 -4.61
CA TYR A 390 26.31 -12.19 -5.29
C TYR A 390 25.53 -11.23 -4.38
N PHE A 391 24.46 -11.68 -3.72
CA PHE A 391 23.68 -10.84 -2.81
C PHE A 391 24.53 -10.35 -1.62
N ASP A 392 25.19 -11.26 -0.91
CA ASP A 392 25.96 -10.95 0.30
C ASP A 392 27.13 -9.98 0.00
N SER A 393 27.70 -10.03 -1.22
CA SER A 393 28.78 -9.12 -1.64
C SER A 393 28.31 -7.72 -2.05
N HIS A 394 27.05 -7.55 -2.44
CA HIS A 394 26.49 -6.26 -2.88
C HIS A 394 25.66 -5.56 -1.79
N PHE A 395 25.02 -6.32 -0.92
CA PHE A 395 24.02 -5.81 0.04
C PHE A 395 24.31 -6.19 1.50
N GLU A 396 25.48 -6.78 1.77
CA GLU A 396 25.81 -7.44 3.04
C GLU A 396 24.96 -8.70 3.30
N PRO A 397 25.39 -9.59 4.21
CA PRO A 397 24.60 -10.76 4.54
C PRO A 397 23.24 -10.38 5.12
N PHE A 398 22.23 -11.16 4.76
CA PHE A 398 20.89 -11.03 5.33
C PHE A 398 20.95 -11.08 6.87
N TYR A 399 20.26 -10.16 7.53
CA TYR A 399 20.17 -10.07 9.00
C TYR A 399 19.65 -11.37 9.63
N ARG A 400 19.82 -11.51 10.94
CA ARG A 400 19.23 -12.60 11.73
C ARG A 400 17.96 -12.12 12.42
N THR A 401 16.95 -12.98 12.47
CA THR A 401 15.64 -12.66 13.03
C THR A 401 15.35 -13.50 14.26
N GLU A 402 15.14 -12.86 15.40
CA GLU A 402 14.68 -13.50 16.64
C GLU A 402 13.22 -13.16 16.85
N MET A 403 12.34 -14.16 16.79
CA MET A 403 10.89 -13.96 16.81
C MET A 403 10.24 -14.58 18.05
N VAL A 404 9.44 -13.78 18.75
CA VAL A 404 8.62 -14.20 19.89
C VAL A 404 7.14 -14.08 19.49
N ILE A 405 6.45 -15.22 19.48
CA ILE A 405 5.00 -15.28 19.20
C ILE A 405 4.27 -15.47 20.52
N ILE A 406 3.48 -14.47 20.92
CA ILE A 406 2.77 -14.43 22.20
C ILE A 406 1.27 -14.49 21.94
N ARG A 407 0.57 -15.36 22.66
CA ARG A 407 -0.89 -15.46 22.59
C ARG A 407 -1.52 -15.18 23.95
N ALA A 408 -2.64 -14.46 23.94
CA ALA A 408 -3.49 -14.33 25.11
C ALA A 408 -4.29 -15.63 25.33
N VAL A 409 -4.34 -16.10 26.57
CA VAL A 409 -5.16 -17.24 27.01
C VAL A 409 -6.11 -16.77 28.09
N ASN A 410 -7.32 -17.35 28.15
CA ASN A 410 -8.35 -17.01 29.15
C ASN A 410 -8.81 -15.53 29.16
N LEU A 411 -8.69 -14.84 28.02
CA LEU A 411 -9.22 -13.48 27.84
C LEU A 411 -10.33 -13.49 26.78
N SER A 412 -11.36 -12.68 26.98
CA SER A 412 -12.47 -12.54 26.02
C SER A 412 -12.14 -11.55 24.91
N TYR A 413 -12.93 -11.60 23.83
CA TYR A 413 -12.90 -10.57 22.79
C TYR A 413 -13.33 -9.21 23.35
N ILE A 414 -12.80 -8.14 22.75
CA ILE A 414 -13.09 -6.76 23.13
C ILE A 414 -14.00 -6.16 22.06
N HIS A 415 -15.12 -5.59 22.46
CA HIS A 415 -16.04 -4.90 21.55
C HIS A 415 -15.88 -3.39 21.72
N HIS A 416 -15.28 -2.74 20.73
CA HIS A 416 -15.02 -1.31 20.73
C HIS A 416 -16.06 -0.58 19.87
N ASN A 417 -16.77 0.38 20.45
CA ASN A 417 -17.82 1.10 19.77
C ASN A 417 -17.24 2.36 19.09
N THR A 418 -17.23 2.38 17.77
CA THR A 418 -16.74 3.51 16.97
C THR A 418 -17.89 4.19 16.23
N SER A 419 -17.66 5.40 15.72
CA SER A 419 -18.63 6.10 14.86
C SER A 419 -18.98 5.36 13.56
N ASP A 420 -18.18 4.38 13.16
CA ASP A 420 -18.43 3.49 12.02
C ASP A 420 -19.12 2.17 12.40
N GLY A 421 -19.42 1.96 13.69
CA GLY A 421 -19.99 0.75 14.24
C GLY A 421 -19.09 0.02 15.22
N ILE A 422 -19.57 -1.11 15.73
CA ILE A 422 -18.85 -1.93 16.71
C ILE A 422 -17.77 -2.75 15.99
N ILE A 423 -16.53 -2.62 16.45
CA ILE A 423 -15.38 -3.39 15.98
C ILE A 423 -14.99 -4.38 17.08
N THR A 424 -14.84 -5.64 16.70
CA THR A 424 -14.43 -6.71 17.63
C THR A 424 -12.94 -6.95 17.49
N PHE A 425 -12.21 -6.87 18.60
CA PHE A 425 -10.78 -7.15 18.70
C PHE A 425 -10.53 -8.49 19.40
N GLY A 426 -9.49 -9.18 18.95
CA GLY A 426 -8.99 -10.39 19.58
C GLY A 426 -8.48 -10.16 21.02
N PRO A 427 -8.41 -11.21 21.85
CA PRO A 427 -8.01 -11.09 23.26
C PRO A 427 -6.58 -10.56 23.48
N ALA A 428 -5.71 -10.66 22.48
CA ALA A 428 -4.35 -10.13 22.53
C ALA A 428 -4.31 -8.58 22.58
N PHE A 429 -5.38 -7.90 22.20
CA PHE A 429 -5.48 -6.44 22.29
C PHE A 429 -5.91 -5.94 23.67
N ASN A 430 -5.99 -6.81 24.67
CA ASN A 430 -6.28 -6.38 26.04
C ASN A 430 -5.17 -5.44 26.54
N ASP A 431 -5.56 -4.28 27.07
CA ASP A 431 -4.68 -3.26 27.66
C ASP A 431 -3.61 -3.89 28.57
N THR A 432 -4.03 -4.62 29.60
CA THR A 432 -3.12 -5.18 30.59
C THR A 432 -2.16 -6.18 29.96
N PHE A 433 -2.66 -7.00 29.04
CA PHE A 433 -1.84 -7.95 28.30
C PHE A 433 -0.79 -7.23 27.45
N LEU A 434 -1.17 -6.19 26.71
CA LEU A 434 -0.25 -5.38 25.91
C LEU A 434 0.82 -4.73 26.77
N LYS A 435 0.47 -4.16 27.92
CA LYS A 435 1.43 -3.56 28.85
C LYS A 435 2.44 -4.60 29.35
N SER A 436 2.00 -5.82 29.70
CA SER A 436 2.91 -6.92 30.04
C SER A 436 3.82 -7.33 28.88
N VAL A 437 3.31 -7.29 27.64
CA VAL A 437 4.11 -7.55 26.44
C VAL A 437 5.20 -6.48 26.27
N ARG A 438 4.89 -5.20 26.54
CA ARG A 438 5.88 -4.12 26.53
C ARG A 438 6.98 -4.34 27.57
N GLU A 439 6.60 -4.69 28.79
CA GLU A 439 7.56 -4.97 29.87
C GLU A 439 8.51 -6.11 29.50
N LEU A 440 8.00 -7.16 28.84
CA LEU A 440 8.84 -8.22 28.31
C LEU A 440 9.78 -7.69 27.22
N GLN A 441 9.28 -6.85 26.31
CA GLN A 441 10.09 -6.26 25.25
C GLN A 441 11.26 -5.44 25.82
N GLU A 442 11.01 -4.60 26.82
CA GLU A 442 12.05 -3.79 27.47
C GLU A 442 13.07 -4.65 28.22
N LYS A 443 12.61 -5.73 28.88
CA LYS A 443 13.53 -6.72 29.48
C LYS A 443 14.43 -7.40 28.45
N ILE A 444 13.92 -7.68 27.25
CA ILE A 444 14.71 -8.27 26.16
C ILE A 444 15.73 -7.27 25.62
N LYS A 445 15.35 -6.00 25.44
CA LYS A 445 16.26 -4.92 25.03
C LYS A 445 17.42 -4.71 26.03
N ALA A 446 17.16 -4.93 27.32
CA ALA A 446 18.18 -4.83 28.38
C ALA A 446 19.09 -6.07 28.53
N VAL A 447 18.89 -7.13 27.74
CA VAL A 447 19.73 -8.33 27.83
C VAL A 447 21.16 -7.99 27.41
N GLY A 448 22.13 -8.40 28.24
CA GLY A 448 23.55 -8.18 27.97
C GLY A 448 24.01 -6.74 28.22
N GLU A 449 23.21 -5.91 28.88
CA GLU A 449 23.59 -4.54 29.25
C GLU A 449 24.96 -4.52 29.99
N GLY A 450 25.85 -3.63 29.57
CA GLY A 450 27.21 -3.53 30.12
C GLY A 450 28.20 -4.57 29.59
N THR A 451 27.79 -5.44 28.66
CA THR A 451 28.67 -6.42 27.98
C THR A 451 28.91 -6.02 26.52
N PRO A 452 29.98 -6.53 25.85
CA PRO A 452 30.18 -6.28 24.42
C PRO A 452 29.13 -6.93 23.51
N TYR A 453 28.20 -7.69 24.08
CA TYR A 453 27.09 -8.36 23.39
C TYR A 453 25.73 -7.73 23.77
N SER A 454 25.73 -6.49 24.25
CA SER A 454 24.50 -5.75 24.50
C SER A 454 23.71 -5.54 23.20
N PHE A 455 22.40 -5.39 23.33
CA PHE A 455 21.48 -5.32 22.19
C PHE A 455 21.85 -4.21 21.20
N ASP A 456 22.21 -3.02 21.69
CA ASP A 456 22.65 -1.87 20.87
C ASP A 456 23.90 -2.15 20.02
N LYS A 457 24.74 -3.10 20.42
CA LYS A 457 25.98 -3.44 19.68
C LYS A 457 25.77 -4.49 18.59
N ILE A 458 24.70 -5.29 18.68
CA ILE A 458 24.43 -6.40 17.74
C ILE A 458 23.21 -6.17 16.85
N CYS A 459 22.33 -5.24 17.20
CA CYS A 459 21.08 -5.00 16.48
C CYS A 459 21.30 -4.39 15.09
N PHE A 460 20.36 -4.64 14.19
CA PHE A 460 20.30 -3.95 12.90
C PHE A 460 19.68 -2.54 13.07
N ALA A 461 20.40 -1.50 12.66
CA ALA A 461 20.00 -0.09 12.81
C ALA A 461 20.16 0.68 11.47
N PRO A 462 19.11 0.77 10.63
CA PRO A 462 19.20 1.28 9.26
C PRO A 462 19.30 2.80 9.15
N LEU A 463 18.95 3.54 10.21
CA LEU A 463 18.99 5.01 10.24
C LEU A 463 20.29 5.56 10.84
N ARG A 464 21.24 4.69 11.19
CA ARG A 464 22.55 5.09 11.71
C ARG A 464 23.33 5.84 10.63
N LYS A 465 24.00 6.93 11.04
CA LYS A 465 24.90 7.66 10.14
C LYS A 465 26.20 6.89 9.94
N GLU A 466 26.84 7.08 8.78
CA GLU A 466 28.08 6.38 8.42
C GLU A 466 29.24 6.67 9.39
N ASP A 467 29.26 7.88 9.97
CA ASP A 467 30.26 8.37 10.93
C ASP A 467 29.98 8.04 12.41
N GLN A 468 28.83 7.45 12.70
CA GLN A 468 28.39 7.17 14.06
C GLN A 468 28.91 5.81 14.53
N SER A 469 29.82 5.80 15.50
CA SER A 469 30.43 4.58 16.07
C SER A 469 29.55 3.86 17.10
N ASP A 470 28.68 4.61 17.77
CA ASP A 470 27.81 4.09 18.82
C ASP A 470 26.34 4.13 18.38
N THR A 471 25.70 2.97 18.43
CA THR A 471 24.26 2.80 18.20
C THR A 471 23.54 2.90 19.54
N SER A 472 22.37 3.53 19.58
CA SER A 472 21.48 3.48 20.75
C SER A 472 20.41 2.39 20.59
N VAL A 473 19.80 1.96 21.69
CA VAL A 473 18.76 0.91 21.68
C VAL A 473 17.54 1.34 20.86
N GLU A 474 17.25 2.64 20.80
CA GLU A 474 16.11 3.21 20.08
C GLU A 474 16.31 3.23 18.56
N GLU A 475 17.56 3.18 18.08
CA GLU A 475 17.90 3.11 16.66
C GLU A 475 17.78 1.68 16.09
N CYS A 476 17.74 0.68 16.98
CA CYS A 476 17.59 -0.72 16.63
C CYS A 476 16.20 -1.04 16.08
N VAL A 477 16.15 -1.86 15.03
CA VAL A 477 14.86 -2.34 14.50
C VAL A 477 14.24 -3.37 15.46
N VAL A 478 13.13 -2.97 16.08
CA VAL A 478 12.23 -3.84 16.83
C VAL A 478 10.84 -3.75 16.21
N GLN A 479 10.33 -4.86 15.69
CA GLN A 479 9.01 -4.90 15.08
C GLN A 479 8.00 -5.48 16.07
N SER A 480 7.12 -4.62 16.56
CA SER A 480 6.12 -4.93 17.58
C SER A 480 4.91 -4.01 17.41
N ILE A 481 3.75 -4.40 17.98
CA ILE A 481 2.58 -3.52 18.07
C ILE A 481 2.89 -2.22 18.81
N TRP A 482 3.85 -2.26 19.73
CA TRP A 482 4.29 -1.11 20.52
C TRP A 482 4.98 -0.02 19.69
N GLY A 483 5.53 -0.37 18.52
CA GLY A 483 6.08 0.61 17.58
C GLY A 483 5.06 1.65 17.10
N TYR A 484 3.76 1.32 17.09
CA TYR A 484 2.70 2.30 16.77
C TYR A 484 2.54 3.40 17.82
N TYR A 485 2.97 3.12 19.05
CA TYR A 485 2.93 4.03 20.19
C TYR A 485 4.33 4.52 20.56
N GLN A 486 5.32 4.33 19.69
CA GLN A 486 6.72 4.70 19.92
C GLN A 486 7.28 4.07 21.22
N ASP A 487 6.83 2.84 21.56
CA ASP A 487 7.17 2.11 22.79
C ASP A 487 6.84 2.86 24.11
N ASP A 488 6.05 3.92 24.02
CA ASP A 488 5.69 4.81 25.13
C ASP A 488 4.29 4.49 25.70
N VAL A 489 4.18 4.45 27.03
CA VAL A 489 2.93 4.10 27.73
C VAL A 489 1.98 5.26 27.80
N ASP A 490 2.47 6.49 27.98
CA ASP A 490 1.61 7.67 28.07
C ASP A 490 0.88 7.85 26.74
N ASN A 491 1.60 7.69 25.64
CA ASN A 491 1.10 7.72 24.27
C ASN A 491 0.13 6.56 23.93
N PHE A 492 0.18 5.46 24.68
CA PHE A 492 -0.77 4.34 24.60
C PHE A 492 -2.04 4.64 25.42
N ASP A 493 -1.90 5.22 26.61
CA ASP A 493 -3.01 5.54 27.52
C ASP A 493 -3.76 6.84 27.13
N GLU A 494 -3.32 7.54 26.08
CA GLU A 494 -4.03 8.67 25.49
C GLU A 494 -5.48 8.31 25.11
N THR A 495 -6.41 9.12 25.62
CA THR A 495 -7.84 9.03 25.29
C THR A 495 -8.34 10.37 24.76
N GLY A 496 -9.36 10.31 23.92
CA GLY A 496 -9.95 11.49 23.30
C GLY A 496 -11.38 11.22 22.85
N PHE A 497 -11.91 12.13 22.03
CA PHE A 497 -13.21 11.97 21.40
C PHE A 497 -13.11 12.28 19.92
N ASP A 498 -13.81 11.50 19.10
CA ASP A 498 -13.92 11.77 17.67
C ASP A 498 -14.90 12.95 17.42
N PRO A 499 -14.96 13.50 16.19
CA PRO A 499 -15.89 14.59 15.86
C PRO A 499 -17.38 14.25 16.06
N LEU A 500 -17.72 12.97 16.24
CA LEU A 500 -19.07 12.46 16.51
C LEU A 500 -19.28 12.12 17.99
N HIS A 501 -18.35 12.54 18.87
CA HIS A 501 -18.36 12.33 20.32
C HIS A 501 -18.29 10.85 20.77
N TYR A 502 -17.71 9.97 19.95
CA TYR A 502 -17.34 8.64 20.37
C TYR A 502 -15.98 8.66 21.06
N PRO A 503 -15.80 7.93 22.18
CA PRO A 503 -14.52 7.87 22.88
C PRO A 503 -13.48 7.18 22.00
N THR A 504 -12.35 7.85 21.78
CA THR A 504 -11.19 7.30 21.07
C THR A 504 -10.12 6.87 22.06
N ASN A 505 -9.52 5.70 21.85
CA ASN A 505 -8.46 5.15 22.71
C ASN A 505 -7.35 4.48 21.87
N TYR A 506 -6.47 3.71 22.53
CA TYR A 506 -5.40 2.96 21.87
C TYR A 506 -5.87 2.08 20.70
N LEU A 507 -7.08 1.48 20.76
CA LEU A 507 -7.61 0.65 19.68
C LEU A 507 -7.88 1.45 18.40
N ASP A 508 -8.32 2.71 18.52
CA ASP A 508 -8.52 3.60 17.38
C ASP A 508 -7.19 4.02 16.76
N LYS A 509 -6.20 4.33 17.60
CA LYS A 509 -4.84 4.66 17.16
C LYS A 509 -4.21 3.48 16.44
N PHE A 510 -4.31 2.28 17.00
CA PHE A 510 -3.89 1.05 16.33
C PHE A 510 -4.57 0.89 14.97
N ILE A 511 -5.90 1.01 14.89
CA ILE A 511 -6.62 0.89 13.61
C ILE A 511 -6.14 1.93 12.59
N LYS A 512 -5.99 3.19 13.02
CA LYS A 512 -5.55 4.30 12.17
C LYS A 512 -4.15 4.04 11.62
N CYS A 513 -3.26 3.55 12.46
CA CYS A 513 -1.90 3.20 12.06
C CYS A 513 -1.87 1.92 11.22
N ALA A 514 -2.47 0.81 11.64
CA ALA A 514 -2.45 -0.48 10.95
C ALA A 514 -3.12 -0.47 9.57
N ARG A 515 -4.05 0.46 9.32
CA ARG A 515 -4.67 0.64 7.99
C ARG A 515 -3.85 1.52 7.05
N SER A 516 -2.95 2.32 7.61
CA SER A 516 -2.12 3.26 6.85
C SER A 516 -0.65 2.83 6.82
N SER A 517 -0.24 1.88 7.65
CA SER A 517 1.11 1.35 7.69
C SER A 517 1.32 0.32 6.60
N GLN A 518 2.47 0.41 5.94
CA GLN A 518 3.00 -0.61 5.03
C GLN A 518 3.67 -1.77 5.78
N LEU A 519 3.55 -1.79 7.10
CA LEU A 519 4.35 -2.59 8.02
C LEU A 519 3.43 -3.19 9.05
N ILE A 520 2.83 -4.33 8.71
CA ILE A 520 2.73 -5.52 9.56
C ILE A 520 2.35 -6.69 8.65
N PHE A 521 3.16 -7.74 8.70
CA PHE A 521 2.78 -9.08 8.25
C PHE A 521 1.70 -9.61 9.19
N VAL A 522 0.43 -9.26 8.92
CA VAL A 522 -0.71 -10.06 9.36
C VAL A 522 -1.47 -10.45 8.12
N PHE A 523 -1.33 -11.72 7.74
CA PHE A 523 -2.22 -12.40 6.82
C PHE A 523 -3.66 -12.21 7.31
N VAL A 524 -4.45 -11.41 6.61
CA VAL A 524 -5.75 -11.78 6.00
C VAL A 524 -6.45 -10.51 5.52
N CYS A 525 -6.82 -10.55 4.24
CA CYS A 525 -7.79 -9.71 3.56
C CYS A 525 -8.93 -9.25 4.51
N GLY A 526 -8.93 -7.98 4.90
CA GLY A 526 -10.11 -7.30 5.46
C GLY A 526 -10.42 -7.44 6.96
N ALA A 527 -9.64 -8.18 7.76
CA ALA A 527 -9.93 -8.37 9.19
C ALA A 527 -8.68 -8.29 10.09
N VAL A 528 -8.09 -7.10 10.20
CA VAL A 528 -6.96 -6.78 11.10
C VAL A 528 -7.28 -7.08 12.58
N CYS A 529 -8.56 -7.18 12.95
CA CYS A 529 -9.02 -7.26 14.34
C CYS A 529 -9.36 -8.70 14.82
N GLY A 530 -9.19 -9.71 13.95
CA GLY A 530 -9.43 -11.13 14.30
C GLY A 530 -8.41 -11.71 15.29
N ALA A 531 -8.68 -12.92 15.79
CA ALA A 531 -7.98 -13.61 16.88
C ALA A 531 -6.51 -14.00 16.60
N TYR A 532 -5.64 -13.02 16.38
CA TYR A 532 -4.24 -13.26 16.06
C TYR A 532 -3.32 -13.17 17.28
N PRO A 533 -2.26 -14.01 17.35
CA PRO A 533 -1.18 -13.82 18.30
C PRO A 533 -0.42 -12.52 18.01
N ILE A 534 0.20 -11.95 19.03
CA ILE A 534 1.14 -10.83 18.88
C ILE A 534 2.50 -11.41 18.51
N ILE A 535 3.12 -10.83 17.50
CA ILE A 535 4.46 -11.18 17.04
C ILE A 535 5.38 -10.01 17.42
N ILE A 536 6.48 -10.33 18.09
CA ILE A 536 7.60 -9.42 18.29
C ILE A 536 8.78 -10.01 17.52
N ALA A 537 9.39 -9.22 16.64
CA ALA A 537 10.58 -9.63 15.90
C ALA A 537 11.73 -8.65 16.15
N TYR A 538 12.87 -9.20 16.56
CA TYR A 538 14.13 -8.49 16.74
C TYR A 538 15.07 -8.86 15.59
N TRP A 539 15.84 -7.89 15.13
CA TRP A 539 16.71 -8.03 13.96
C TRP A 539 18.13 -7.72 14.40
N SER A 540 19.04 -8.68 14.20
CA SER A 540 20.47 -8.50 14.50
C SER A 540 21.31 -8.56 13.24
N VAL A 541 22.41 -7.82 13.23
CA VAL A 541 23.35 -7.81 12.12
C VAL A 541 23.96 -9.19 12.00
N ASN A 542 23.96 -9.73 10.78
CA ASN A 542 24.65 -10.96 10.51
C ASN A 542 26.08 -10.63 10.07
N THR A 543 27.03 -10.72 10.99
CA THR A 543 28.44 -10.66 10.60
C THR A 543 28.84 -12.00 10.02
N VAL A 544 29.37 -12.01 8.79
CA VAL A 544 30.16 -13.16 8.34
C VAL A 544 31.31 -13.26 9.33
N ASN A 545 31.35 -14.32 10.13
CA ASN A 545 32.48 -14.61 11.00
C ASN A 545 33.76 -14.57 10.15
N SER A 546 34.51 -13.46 10.24
CA SER A 546 35.86 -13.32 9.68
C SER A 546 36.83 -14.34 10.31
N HIS A 547 36.43 -15.00 11.39
CA HIS A 547 37.12 -16.16 11.94
C HIS A 547 37.15 -17.38 11.00
N SER A 548 36.17 -17.60 10.12
CA SER A 548 36.23 -18.74 9.20
C SER A 548 37.03 -18.46 7.91
N GLN A 549 37.15 -17.20 7.50
CA GLN A 549 37.96 -16.82 6.34
C GLN A 549 39.46 -16.68 6.68
N ASN A 550 39.81 -16.25 7.90
CA ASN A 550 41.21 -16.16 8.32
C ASN A 550 41.88 -17.54 8.51
N ASP A 551 41.12 -18.56 8.91
CA ASP A 551 41.64 -19.93 8.99
C ASP A 551 41.89 -20.54 7.58
N MET A 552 41.19 -20.07 6.56
CA MET A 552 41.38 -20.53 5.17
C MET A 552 42.45 -19.73 4.42
N ALA A 553 42.76 -18.51 4.88
CA ALA A 553 43.86 -17.68 4.36
C ALA A 553 45.22 -18.03 5.02
N ALA A 554 45.22 -18.53 6.26
CA ALA A 554 46.43 -19.02 6.93
C ALA A 554 46.96 -20.32 6.30
N ASP A 555 46.07 -21.25 5.91
CA ASP A 555 46.47 -22.52 5.27
C ASP A 555 47.03 -22.36 3.85
N LYS A 556 46.75 -21.25 3.15
CA LYS A 556 47.33 -20.97 1.81
C LYS A 556 48.74 -20.38 1.84
N LYS A 557 49.23 -19.92 2.99
CA LYS A 557 50.62 -19.38 3.12
C LYS A 557 51.65 -20.41 3.57
N GLN A 558 51.24 -21.66 3.86
CA GLN A 558 52.15 -22.75 4.21
C GLN A 558 52.49 -23.69 3.03
N CYS A 559 51.98 -23.40 1.82
CA CYS A 559 52.33 -24.08 0.58
C CYS A 559 52.72 -23.07 -0.50
N SER A 560 53.95 -22.56 -0.38
CA SER A 560 54.76 -22.00 -1.47
C SER A 560 56.23 -22.16 -1.10
#